data_AF-A0A436RVF9-F1
#
_entry.id   AF-A0A436RVF9-F1
#
_cell.length_a   1.000
_cell.length_b   1.000
_cell.length_c   1.000
_cell.angle_alpha   90.00
_cell.angle_beta   90.00
_cell.angle_gamma   90.00
#
_symmetry.space_group_name_H-M   'P 1'
#
loop_
_entity.id
_entity.type
_entity.pdbx_description
1 polymer ?
#
loop_
_entity_poly.entity_id
_entity_poly.type
_entity_poly.pdbx_seq_one_letter_code
_entity_poly.pdbx_strand_id
1 'polypeptide(L)'
;MGKNIVVLCDGTGNQVEGDLSNVLKLFRIAVKNEQQIVYYNAGVGTIGLSSEWGRVFQDAKAIFGLATGYGLDDNIADAYRFVCEHYQEGDRIFLFGFSRGSYTVRAVAGMIHMVGLLRPAQLNVVSYALTAYKRASQDNKLKIAWDFGRVMGARHATIHFLGVWDTVASMIVPRPDRLYLPSLRTLPYTRKNPSVRCFRHAVAIDERRRMFRLNKWEPDQIYEPLPFANPPSKIAQDVVEMGFAGVHSDVGGGYPEEESGLSKFPLAWLIEEAIGQGLLTDTVMYE
;
A
#
# COMPACT_ATOMS: atom_id res chain seq x y z
N MET A 1 -17.68 -18.65 5.34
CA MET A 1 -16.35 -18.02 5.48
C MET A 1 -16.38 -16.71 4.72
N GLY A 2 -15.81 -15.63 5.27
CA GLY A 2 -15.67 -14.39 4.52
C GLY A 2 -14.67 -14.55 3.38
N LYS A 3 -14.78 -13.70 2.36
CA LYS A 3 -13.88 -13.73 1.20
C LYS A 3 -12.58 -12.97 1.48
N ASN A 4 -11.60 -13.18 0.62
CA ASN A 4 -10.39 -12.36 0.58
C ASN A 4 -10.63 -11.11 -0.27
N ILE A 5 -10.23 -9.95 0.24
CA ILE A 5 -10.18 -8.68 -0.48
C ILE A 5 -8.73 -8.32 -0.65
N VAL A 6 -8.21 -8.46 -1.87
CA VAL A 6 -6.80 -8.26 -2.18
C VAL A 6 -6.61 -6.93 -2.91
N VAL A 7 -5.76 -6.05 -2.37
CA VAL A 7 -5.40 -4.77 -2.96
C VAL A 7 -3.91 -4.80 -3.29
N LEU A 8 -3.58 -4.56 -4.56
CA LEU A 8 -2.22 -4.58 -5.09
C LEU A 8 -1.92 -3.20 -5.68
N CYS A 9 -1.04 -2.44 -5.03
CA CYS A 9 -0.61 -1.13 -5.52
C CYS A 9 0.85 -1.16 -5.95
N ASP A 10 1.09 -0.81 -7.20
CA ASP A 10 2.43 -0.80 -7.79
C ASP A 10 3.20 0.51 -7.54
N GLY A 11 4.51 0.45 -7.74
CA GLY A 11 5.37 1.62 -7.82
C GLY A 11 5.09 2.44 -9.09
N THR A 12 5.51 3.70 -9.12
CA THR A 12 5.25 4.54 -10.31
C THR A 12 6.30 4.31 -11.39
N GLY A 13 5.83 4.32 -12.64
CA GLY A 13 6.64 4.00 -13.81
C GLY A 13 6.50 2.54 -14.26
N ASN A 14 5.86 1.68 -13.46
CA ASN A 14 5.59 0.30 -13.85
C ASN A 14 4.38 0.28 -14.79
N GLN A 15 4.58 -0.27 -16.00
CA GLN A 15 3.54 -0.37 -17.02
C GLN A 15 3.12 -1.84 -17.19
N VAL A 16 1.88 -2.04 -17.62
CA VAL A 16 1.33 -3.38 -17.92
C VAL A 16 1.99 -3.98 -19.18
N GLU A 17 2.50 -3.12 -20.07
CA GLU A 17 3.27 -3.47 -21.26
C GLU A 17 4.76 -3.20 -20.97
N GLY A 18 5.46 -4.16 -20.37
CA GLY A 18 6.88 -4.03 -20.06
C GLY A 18 7.38 -4.98 -18.96
N ASP A 19 8.47 -4.59 -18.33
CA ASP A 19 9.15 -5.34 -17.28
C ASP A 19 8.27 -5.41 -16.01
N LEU A 20 7.90 -6.64 -15.64
CA LEU A 20 6.88 -6.86 -14.62
C LEU A 20 7.43 -6.63 -13.20
N SER A 21 6.73 -5.80 -12.43
CA SER A 21 6.92 -5.73 -10.98
C SER A 21 6.45 -7.03 -10.31
N ASN A 22 6.94 -7.27 -9.09
CA ASN A 22 6.46 -8.36 -8.24
C ASN A 22 4.98 -8.21 -7.86
N VAL A 23 4.46 -6.98 -7.81
CA VAL A 23 3.03 -6.70 -7.59
C VAL A 23 2.20 -7.21 -8.77
N LEU A 24 2.63 -6.91 -10.01
CA LEU A 24 1.91 -7.36 -11.21
C LEU A 24 2.06 -8.86 -11.44
N LYS A 25 3.23 -9.44 -11.13
CA LYS A 25 3.43 -10.91 -11.11
C LYS A 25 2.45 -11.57 -10.14
N LEU A 26 2.32 -11.06 -8.91
CA LEU A 26 1.32 -11.55 -7.95
C LEU A 26 -0.11 -11.36 -8.45
N PHE A 27 -0.45 -10.20 -9.03
CA PHE A 27 -1.77 -9.97 -9.61
C PHE A 27 -2.11 -11.03 -10.68
N ARG A 28 -1.16 -11.39 -11.55
CA ARG A 28 -1.36 -12.38 -12.60
C ARG A 28 -1.74 -13.75 -12.05
N ILE A 29 -1.08 -14.19 -10.97
CA ILE A 29 -1.30 -15.52 -10.39
C ILE A 29 -2.40 -15.55 -9.31
N ALA A 30 -2.85 -14.40 -8.79
CA ALA A 30 -3.90 -14.39 -7.78
C ALA A 30 -5.22 -14.93 -8.35
N VAL A 31 -5.87 -15.85 -7.63
CA VAL A 31 -7.23 -16.34 -7.97
C VAL A 31 -8.22 -15.17 -7.91
N LYS A 32 -9.12 -15.08 -8.90
CA LYS A 32 -10.13 -14.03 -9.04
C LYS A 32 -11.52 -14.64 -9.16
N ASN A 33 -12.21 -14.79 -8.04
CA ASN A 33 -13.55 -15.38 -7.96
C ASN A 33 -14.31 -14.84 -6.75
N GLU A 34 -15.47 -15.43 -6.42
CA GLU A 34 -16.29 -15.00 -5.27
C GLU A 34 -15.59 -15.15 -3.90
N GLN A 35 -14.63 -16.06 -3.79
CA GLN A 35 -13.85 -16.28 -2.56
C GLN A 35 -12.66 -15.33 -2.44
N GLN A 36 -12.19 -14.75 -3.55
CA GLN A 36 -11.10 -13.79 -3.57
C GLN A 36 -11.26 -12.78 -4.70
N ILE A 37 -11.55 -11.53 -4.32
CA ILE A 37 -11.57 -10.40 -5.25
C ILE A 37 -10.24 -9.66 -5.20
N VAL A 38 -9.81 -9.15 -6.34
CA VAL A 38 -8.46 -8.60 -6.51
C VAL A 38 -8.54 -7.26 -7.24
N TYR A 39 -8.00 -6.21 -6.61
CA TYR A 39 -7.84 -4.88 -7.19
C TYR A 39 -6.36 -4.61 -7.47
N TYR A 40 -6.06 -4.11 -8.66
CA TYR A 40 -4.73 -3.68 -9.06
C TYR A 40 -4.71 -2.19 -9.41
N ASN A 41 -3.69 -1.50 -8.91
CA ASN A 41 -3.40 -0.11 -9.24
C ASN A 41 -1.96 -0.02 -9.75
N ALA A 42 -1.77 0.49 -10.96
CA ALA A 42 -0.47 0.55 -11.64
C ALA A 42 0.48 1.66 -11.12
N GLY A 43 0.06 2.44 -10.11
CA GLY A 43 0.84 3.56 -9.59
C GLY A 43 0.67 4.86 -10.39
N VAL A 44 1.38 5.91 -9.96
CA VAL A 44 1.32 7.26 -10.57
C VAL A 44 1.96 7.26 -11.97
N GLY A 45 1.40 8.00 -12.93
CA GLY A 45 2.04 8.24 -14.23
C GLY A 45 1.86 7.14 -15.28
N THR A 46 1.26 6.00 -14.94
CA THR A 46 0.89 4.96 -15.90
C THR A 46 -0.43 5.35 -16.58
N ILE A 47 -0.34 6.23 -17.59
CA ILE A 47 -1.51 6.53 -18.43
C ILE A 47 -1.70 5.36 -19.39
N GLY A 48 -2.84 4.69 -19.28
CA GLY A 48 -3.28 3.70 -20.26
C GLY A 48 -3.42 4.31 -21.66
N LEU A 49 -2.94 3.58 -22.66
CA LEU A 49 -3.16 3.76 -24.10
C LEU A 49 -2.71 5.14 -24.66
N SER A 50 -1.45 5.18 -25.07
CA SER A 50 -0.89 5.87 -26.24
C SER A 50 -1.56 7.16 -26.75
N SER A 51 -0.86 8.28 -26.57
CA SER A 51 -0.73 9.30 -27.63
C SER A 51 0.74 9.61 -27.82
N GLU A 52 1.26 9.48 -29.04
CA GLU A 52 2.71 9.53 -29.33
C GLU A 52 3.38 10.87 -28.99
N TRP A 53 2.59 11.95 -28.91
CA TRP A 53 3.03 13.28 -28.46
C TRP A 53 3.27 13.36 -26.93
N GLY A 54 2.79 12.38 -26.16
CA GLY A 54 2.92 12.34 -24.71
C GLY A 54 4.30 11.91 -24.20
N ARG A 55 5.03 11.04 -24.92
CA ARG A 55 6.29 10.44 -24.44
C ARG A 55 7.38 11.47 -24.13
N VAL A 56 7.56 12.47 -24.99
CA VAL A 56 8.59 13.50 -24.81
C VAL A 56 8.30 14.41 -23.60
N PHE A 57 7.03 14.66 -23.30
CA PHE A 57 6.61 15.39 -22.08
C PHE A 57 6.60 14.48 -20.83
N GLN A 58 6.56 13.16 -20.99
CA GLN A 58 6.53 12.17 -19.91
C GLN A 58 7.91 11.96 -19.28
N ASP A 59 9.00 11.93 -20.05
CA ASP A 59 10.35 11.75 -19.49
C ASP A 59 10.75 12.92 -18.57
N ALA A 60 10.36 14.14 -18.95
CA ALA A 60 10.53 15.31 -18.10
C ALA A 60 9.59 15.29 -16.87
N LYS A 61 8.34 14.82 -17.01
CA LYS A 61 7.37 14.69 -15.90
C LYS A 61 7.59 13.49 -14.98
N ALA A 62 8.23 12.42 -15.41
CA ALA A 62 8.57 11.27 -14.57
C ALA A 62 9.69 11.66 -13.59
N ILE A 63 10.63 12.48 -14.05
CA ILE A 63 11.70 13.06 -13.24
C ILE A 63 11.18 14.23 -12.39
N PHE A 64 10.30 15.10 -12.90
CA PHE A 64 9.67 16.18 -12.10
C PHE A 64 8.54 15.69 -11.15
N GLY A 65 7.87 14.59 -11.46
CA GLY A 65 6.80 13.96 -10.68
C GLY A 65 7.31 13.16 -9.48
N LEU A 66 8.64 13.10 -9.30
CA LEU A 66 9.27 12.70 -8.05
C LEU A 66 9.00 13.69 -6.91
N ALA A 67 8.60 14.94 -7.22
CA ALA A 67 8.51 16.03 -6.25
C ALA A 67 7.09 16.51 -5.89
N THR A 68 6.04 16.03 -6.57
CA THR A 68 4.65 16.44 -6.31
C THR A 68 3.82 15.20 -6.00
N GLY A 69 3.13 15.15 -4.87
CA GLY A 69 2.21 14.06 -4.49
C GLY A 69 0.99 13.88 -5.42
N TYR A 70 1.08 14.31 -6.67
CA TYR A 70 0.07 14.22 -7.71
C TYR A 70 -0.17 12.74 -8.06
N GLY A 71 -1.42 12.28 -7.94
CA GLY A 71 -1.81 10.88 -8.19
C GLY A 71 -1.66 9.91 -7.00
N LEU A 72 -0.87 10.24 -5.96
CA LEU A 72 -0.79 9.37 -4.78
C LEU A 72 -2.09 9.41 -3.96
N ASP A 73 -2.66 10.60 -3.79
CA ASP A 73 -3.93 10.76 -3.10
C ASP A 73 -5.05 9.99 -3.81
N ASP A 74 -5.07 10.01 -5.14
CA ASP A 74 -6.03 9.27 -5.96
C ASP A 74 -5.85 7.75 -5.77
N ASN A 75 -4.62 7.25 -5.84
CA ASN A 75 -4.33 5.82 -5.60
C ASN A 75 -4.77 5.36 -4.21
N ILE A 76 -4.54 6.18 -3.17
CA ILE A 76 -5.00 5.88 -1.80
C ILE A 76 -6.53 5.88 -1.75
N ALA A 77 -7.17 6.92 -2.31
CA ALA A 77 -8.62 7.07 -2.31
C ALA A 77 -9.32 5.93 -3.06
N ASP A 78 -8.81 5.53 -4.22
CA ASP A 78 -9.38 4.48 -5.06
C ASP A 78 -9.23 3.10 -4.41
N ALA A 79 -8.04 2.77 -3.89
CA ALA A 79 -7.82 1.53 -3.15
C ALA A 79 -8.68 1.45 -1.89
N TYR A 80 -8.78 2.54 -1.12
CA TYR A 80 -9.65 2.61 0.06
C TYR A 80 -11.14 2.50 -0.31
N ARG A 81 -11.57 3.14 -1.42
CA ARG A 81 -12.94 3.03 -1.95
C ARG A 81 -13.27 1.58 -2.31
N PHE A 82 -12.37 0.89 -3.01
CA PHE A 82 -12.54 -0.52 -3.36
C PHE A 82 -12.78 -1.38 -2.12
N VAL A 83 -11.98 -1.22 -1.06
CA VAL A 83 -12.17 -1.95 0.20
C VAL A 83 -13.52 -1.61 0.84
N CYS A 84 -13.88 -0.32 0.93
CA CYS A 84 -15.14 0.12 1.53
C CYS A 84 -16.37 -0.45 0.80
N GLU A 85 -16.31 -0.50 -0.52
CA GLU A 85 -17.39 -0.99 -1.38
C GLU A 85 -17.63 -2.49 -1.22
N HIS A 86 -16.55 -3.29 -1.13
CA HIS A 86 -16.65 -4.74 -1.19
C HIS A 86 -16.61 -5.45 0.16
N TYR A 87 -16.12 -4.79 1.22
CA TYR A 87 -16.00 -5.40 2.54
C TYR A 87 -17.34 -5.76 3.17
N GLN A 88 -17.44 -6.98 3.66
CA GLN A 88 -18.48 -7.48 4.54
C GLN A 88 -17.85 -8.02 5.84
N GLU A 89 -18.65 -8.11 6.90
CA GLU A 89 -18.17 -8.62 8.19
C GLU A 89 -17.64 -10.05 8.04
N GLY A 90 -16.43 -10.29 8.54
CA GLY A 90 -15.74 -11.58 8.42
C GLY A 90 -14.86 -11.74 7.17
N ASP A 91 -14.85 -10.77 6.24
CA ASP A 91 -13.90 -10.74 5.12
C ASP A 91 -12.47 -10.47 5.61
N ARG A 92 -11.49 -10.95 4.86
CA ARG A 92 -10.06 -10.76 5.16
C ARG A 92 -9.44 -9.79 4.16
N ILE A 93 -8.88 -8.70 4.68
CA ILE A 93 -8.20 -7.68 3.86
C ILE A 93 -6.72 -8.03 3.72
N PHE A 94 -6.29 -8.22 2.48
CA PHE A 94 -4.89 -8.42 2.09
C PHE A 94 -4.42 -7.20 1.30
N LEU A 95 -3.31 -6.62 1.74
CA LEU A 95 -2.74 -5.42 1.15
C LEU A 95 -1.32 -5.70 0.68
N PHE A 96 -1.03 -5.35 -0.57
CA PHE A 96 0.25 -5.54 -1.21
C PHE A 96 0.73 -4.29 -1.92
N GLY A 97 2.03 -4.02 -1.84
CA GLY A 97 2.59 -3.03 -2.74
C GLY A 97 4.10 -3.00 -2.80
N PHE A 98 4.61 -2.35 -3.84
CA PHE A 98 6.03 -2.13 -4.06
C PHE A 98 6.35 -0.63 -4.05
N SER A 99 7.47 -0.22 -3.43
CA SER A 99 7.97 1.15 -3.49
C SER A 99 6.95 2.16 -2.95
N ARG A 100 6.50 3.10 -3.79
CA ARG A 100 5.41 4.04 -3.48
C ARG A 100 4.07 3.33 -3.33
N GLY A 101 3.83 2.24 -4.06
CA GLY A 101 2.67 1.39 -3.89
C GLY A 101 2.61 0.75 -2.50
N SER A 102 3.76 0.35 -1.93
CA SER A 102 3.85 -0.07 -0.53
C SER A 102 3.44 1.05 0.43
N TYR A 103 3.85 2.28 0.13
CA TYR A 103 3.46 3.45 0.90
C TYR A 103 1.95 3.71 0.78
N THR A 104 1.37 3.57 -0.42
CA THR A 104 -0.07 3.66 -0.68
C THR A 104 -0.84 2.67 0.18
N VAL A 105 -0.51 1.38 0.16
CA VAL A 105 -1.25 0.39 0.95
C VAL A 105 -1.07 0.55 2.46
N ARG A 106 0.10 1.03 2.92
CA ARG A 106 0.30 1.42 4.32
C ARG A 106 -0.57 2.61 4.71
N ALA A 107 -0.75 3.59 3.82
CA ALA A 107 -1.66 4.72 4.04
C ALA A 107 -3.13 4.29 4.03
N VAL A 108 -3.52 3.37 3.14
CA VAL A 108 -4.85 2.73 3.14
C VAL A 108 -5.09 2.01 4.48
N ALA A 109 -4.13 1.22 4.97
CA ALA A 109 -4.22 0.59 6.29
C ALA A 109 -4.37 1.62 7.41
N GLY A 110 -3.66 2.75 7.33
CA GLY A 110 -3.78 3.86 8.28
C GLY A 110 -5.15 4.53 8.24
N MET A 111 -5.73 4.71 7.06
CA MET A 111 -7.11 5.19 6.91
C MET A 111 -8.12 4.23 7.51
N ILE A 112 -8.00 2.93 7.22
CA ILE A 112 -8.87 1.90 7.81
C ILE A 112 -8.80 1.96 9.35
N HIS A 113 -7.60 2.08 9.92
CA HIS A 113 -7.43 2.17 11.37
C HIS A 113 -8.06 3.44 11.98
N MET A 114 -7.86 4.61 11.36
CA MET A 114 -8.28 5.88 11.95
C MET A 114 -9.71 6.29 11.62
N VAL A 115 -10.17 6.00 10.41
CA VAL A 115 -11.48 6.39 9.89
C VAL A 115 -12.48 5.23 9.96
N GLY A 116 -12.01 3.98 9.92
CA GLY A 116 -12.85 2.81 9.67
C GLY A 116 -13.08 2.62 8.16
N LEU A 117 -14.13 1.86 7.81
CA LEU A 117 -14.60 1.67 6.44
C LEU A 117 -15.91 2.41 6.23
N LEU A 118 -15.94 3.32 5.27
CA LEU A 118 -17.18 3.99 4.87
C LEU A 118 -18.19 2.98 4.33
N ARG A 119 -19.47 3.31 4.47
CA ARG A 119 -20.54 2.54 3.84
C ARG A 119 -20.55 2.83 2.33
N PRO A 120 -20.97 1.88 1.48
CA PRO A 120 -21.07 2.11 0.03
C PRO A 120 -21.88 3.38 -0.34
N ALA A 121 -22.93 3.69 0.41
CA ALA A 121 -23.75 4.89 0.22
C ALA A 121 -23.02 6.23 0.53
N GLN A 122 -21.82 6.19 1.10
CA GLN A 122 -21.04 7.36 1.53
C GLN A 122 -19.69 7.47 0.80
N LEU A 123 -19.48 6.73 -0.28
CA LEU A 123 -18.20 6.74 -1.00
C LEU A 123 -17.92 8.10 -1.68
N ASN A 124 -18.93 8.95 -1.83
CA ASN A 124 -18.78 10.34 -2.29
C ASN A 124 -17.91 11.19 -1.35
N VAL A 125 -17.77 10.81 -0.06
CA VAL A 125 -16.97 11.57 0.91
C VAL A 125 -15.55 11.02 1.15
N VAL A 126 -15.09 10.06 0.36
CA VAL A 126 -13.74 9.46 0.50
C VAL A 126 -12.64 10.53 0.45
N SER A 127 -12.74 11.54 -0.41
CA SER A 127 -11.76 12.64 -0.51
C SER A 127 -11.70 13.47 0.78
N TYR A 128 -12.84 13.69 1.45
CA TYR A 128 -12.88 14.37 2.75
C TYR A 128 -12.29 13.49 3.86
N ALA A 129 -12.55 12.18 3.83
CA ALA A 129 -11.95 11.22 4.75
C ALA A 129 -10.42 11.19 4.63
N LEU A 130 -9.91 11.14 3.40
CA LEU A 130 -8.48 11.22 3.10
C LEU A 130 -7.91 12.55 3.60
N THR A 131 -8.59 13.67 3.36
CA THR A 131 -8.17 14.98 3.88
C THR A 131 -8.10 15.01 5.40
N ALA A 132 -9.08 14.45 6.10
CA ALA A 132 -9.10 14.34 7.56
C ALA A 132 -7.92 13.49 8.08
N TYR A 133 -7.69 12.33 7.46
CA TYR A 133 -6.55 11.45 7.76
C TYR A 133 -5.21 12.15 7.53
N LYS A 134 -5.05 12.87 6.42
CA LYS A 134 -3.82 13.65 6.15
C LYS A 134 -3.63 14.73 7.22
N ARG A 135 -4.67 15.50 7.56
CA ARG A 135 -4.59 16.56 8.59
C ARG A 135 -4.22 16.03 9.98
N ALA A 136 -4.59 14.80 10.33
CA ALA A 136 -4.16 14.19 11.58
C ALA A 136 -2.63 14.12 11.75
N SER A 137 -1.87 14.01 10.65
CA SER A 137 -0.40 14.09 10.64
C SER A 137 0.14 15.52 10.86
N GLN A 138 -0.60 16.54 10.43
CA GLN A 138 -0.17 17.95 10.46
C GLN A 138 -0.25 18.54 11.88
N ASP A 139 -1.38 18.29 12.54
CA ASP A 139 -1.70 18.98 13.79
C ASP A 139 -1.47 18.11 15.04
N ASN A 140 -0.98 16.87 14.86
CA ASN A 140 -1.02 15.81 15.87
C ASN A 140 -2.43 15.58 16.47
N LYS A 141 -3.47 16.04 15.77
CA LYS A 141 -4.88 15.93 16.14
C LYS A 141 -5.46 14.66 15.53
N LEU A 142 -5.00 13.51 16.00
CA LEU A 142 -5.50 12.21 15.54
C LEU A 142 -7.03 12.18 15.57
N LYS A 143 -7.63 12.78 16.61
CA LYS A 143 -9.07 12.91 16.84
C LYS A 143 -9.89 13.34 15.61
N ILE A 144 -9.36 14.17 14.71
CA ILE A 144 -10.11 14.65 13.53
C ILE A 144 -10.56 13.48 12.64
N ALA A 145 -9.69 12.50 12.38
CA ALA A 145 -10.03 11.36 11.54
C ALA A 145 -10.99 10.38 12.25
N TRP A 146 -10.82 10.20 13.56
CA TRP A 146 -11.69 9.35 14.38
C TRP A 146 -13.10 9.94 14.50
N ASP A 147 -13.18 11.25 14.74
CA ASP A 147 -14.46 11.98 14.78
C ASP A 147 -15.15 11.92 13.41
N PHE A 148 -14.40 12.01 12.30
CA PHE A 148 -14.95 11.83 10.95
C PHE A 148 -15.58 10.44 10.79
N GLY A 149 -14.85 9.37 11.13
CA GLY A 149 -15.35 8.01 11.08
C GLY A 149 -16.62 7.81 11.92
N ARG A 150 -16.63 8.38 13.14
CA ARG A 150 -17.80 8.35 14.04
C ARG A 150 -19.01 9.07 13.45
N VAL A 151 -18.84 10.28 12.90
CA VAL A 151 -19.92 11.06 12.30
C VAL A 151 -20.50 10.36 11.07
N MET A 152 -19.65 9.75 10.24
CA MET A 152 -20.09 9.00 9.07
C MET A 152 -20.68 7.63 9.42
N GLY A 153 -20.52 7.14 10.65
CA GLY A 153 -20.95 5.79 11.03
C GLY A 153 -20.17 4.70 10.30
N ALA A 154 -18.86 4.92 10.15
CA ALA A 154 -17.93 3.98 9.53
C ALA A 154 -17.88 2.65 10.29
N ARG A 155 -17.64 1.57 9.55
CA ARG A 155 -17.53 0.22 10.08
C ARG A 155 -16.11 -0.05 10.53
N HIS A 156 -15.94 -0.76 11.64
CA HIS A 156 -14.62 -1.19 12.07
C HIS A 156 -14.14 -2.37 11.21
N ALA A 157 -12.85 -2.40 10.89
CA ALA A 157 -12.21 -3.51 10.19
C ALA A 157 -10.72 -3.58 10.55
N THR A 158 -10.13 -4.76 10.37
CA THR A 158 -8.69 -4.98 10.57
C THR A 158 -8.05 -5.49 9.28
N ILE A 159 -6.74 -5.37 9.20
CA ILE A 159 -5.94 -5.83 8.06
C ILE A 159 -5.39 -7.20 8.43
N HIS A 160 -5.80 -8.22 7.68
CA HIS A 160 -5.37 -9.60 7.91
C HIS A 160 -3.90 -9.78 7.52
N PHE A 161 -3.50 -9.24 6.36
CA PHE A 161 -2.13 -9.33 5.86
C PHE A 161 -1.71 -8.04 5.15
N LEU A 162 -0.53 -7.52 5.47
CA LEU A 162 0.11 -6.41 4.77
C LEU A 162 1.52 -6.83 4.34
N GLY A 163 1.67 -7.13 3.05
CA GLY A 163 2.94 -7.54 2.43
C GLY A 163 3.51 -6.43 1.56
N VAL A 164 4.77 -6.07 1.72
CA VAL A 164 5.38 -4.98 0.96
C VAL A 164 6.78 -5.30 0.46
N TRP A 165 7.11 -4.84 -0.73
CA TRP A 165 8.47 -4.82 -1.27
C TRP A 165 9.05 -3.41 -1.18
N ASP A 166 10.17 -3.29 -0.47
CA ASP A 166 11.05 -2.13 -0.36
C ASP A 166 10.33 -0.77 -0.28
N THR A 167 9.61 -0.54 0.81
CA THR A 167 8.80 0.67 1.01
C THR A 167 9.70 1.90 1.08
N VAL A 168 9.49 2.86 0.18
CA VAL A 168 10.18 4.17 0.21
C VAL A 168 9.25 5.27 0.71
N ALA A 169 9.78 6.22 1.48
CA ALA A 169 8.99 7.37 1.93
C ALA A 169 8.71 8.32 0.75
N SER A 170 7.45 8.40 0.29
CA SER A 170 7.15 8.96 -1.03
C SER A 170 6.27 10.21 -1.07
N MET A 171 5.98 10.86 0.06
CA MET A 171 5.27 12.15 0.02
C MET A 171 6.22 13.31 0.20
N ILE A 172 6.57 13.91 -0.93
CA ILE A 172 7.10 15.26 -0.95
C ILE A 172 5.91 16.21 -1.03
N VAL A 173 5.71 17.00 0.02
CA VAL A 173 4.70 18.07 0.06
C VAL A 173 5.39 19.43 0.12
N PRO A 174 4.94 20.41 -0.69
CA PRO A 174 5.41 21.78 -0.55
C PRO A 174 4.90 22.34 0.78
N ARG A 175 5.78 22.96 1.56
CA ARG A 175 5.45 23.56 2.86
C ARG A 175 5.18 25.06 2.73
N PRO A 176 3.92 25.53 2.82
CA PRO A 176 3.61 26.95 2.76
C PRO A 176 4.35 27.76 3.83
N ASP A 177 4.61 27.15 4.99
CA ASP A 177 5.38 27.70 6.11
C ASP A 177 6.89 27.84 5.85
N ARG A 178 7.41 27.30 4.72
CA ARG A 178 8.83 27.33 4.36
C ARG A 178 9.06 27.75 2.91
N LEU A 179 8.38 28.80 2.44
CA LEU A 179 8.44 29.24 1.04
C LEU A 179 8.17 28.11 0.03
N TYR A 180 7.25 27.20 0.35
CA TYR A 180 6.92 26.02 -0.46
C TYR A 180 8.08 25.03 -0.67
N LEU A 181 9.13 25.11 0.14
CA LEU A 181 10.25 24.17 0.06
C LEU A 181 9.73 22.72 0.26
N PRO A 182 10.14 21.77 -0.61
CA PRO A 182 9.68 20.40 -0.53
C PRO A 182 10.12 19.75 0.78
N SER A 183 9.21 19.01 1.41
CA SER A 183 9.51 18.25 2.61
C SER A 183 8.93 16.85 2.53
N LEU A 184 9.65 15.86 3.06
CA LEU A 184 9.09 14.55 3.29
C LEU A 184 8.05 14.62 4.41
N ARG A 185 6.86 14.08 4.15
CA ARG A 185 5.79 13.95 5.12
C ARG A 185 5.46 12.48 5.30
N THR A 186 5.33 12.08 6.57
CA THR A 186 4.88 10.75 6.93
C THR A 186 3.43 10.82 7.37
N LEU A 187 2.54 10.08 6.69
CA LEU A 187 1.16 9.94 7.12
C LEU A 187 1.05 9.07 8.37
N PRO A 188 0.00 9.27 9.19
CA PRO A 188 -0.16 8.55 10.44
C PRO A 188 -0.29 7.06 10.17
N TYR A 189 0.24 6.26 11.07
CA TYR A 189 0.14 4.80 11.03
C TYR A 189 0.71 4.10 9.79
N THR A 190 1.66 4.73 9.09
CA THR A 190 2.39 4.12 7.95
C THR A 190 3.65 3.33 8.35
N ARG A 191 4.08 3.46 9.60
CA ARG A 191 5.21 2.73 10.21
C ARG A 191 4.81 1.88 11.42
N LYS A 192 3.62 2.18 11.98
CA LYS A 192 2.99 1.43 13.06
C LYS A 192 1.50 1.37 12.83
N ASN A 193 0.84 0.24 13.01
CA ASN A 193 -0.61 0.17 12.82
C ASN A 193 -1.20 -0.99 13.61
N PRO A 194 -1.84 -0.75 14.76
CA PRO A 194 -2.43 -1.81 15.58
C PRO A 194 -3.48 -2.66 14.87
N SER A 195 -4.09 -2.16 13.79
CA SER A 195 -5.10 -2.92 13.03
C SER A 195 -4.48 -3.94 12.08
N VAL A 196 -3.16 -3.95 11.89
CA VAL A 196 -2.46 -4.95 11.07
C VAL A 196 -2.15 -6.17 11.91
N ARG A 197 -2.64 -7.33 11.50
CA ARG A 197 -2.39 -8.60 12.17
C ARG A 197 -1.03 -9.19 11.80
N CYS A 198 -0.81 -9.34 10.49
CA CYS A 198 0.41 -9.91 9.91
C CYS A 198 1.05 -8.90 8.96
N PHE A 199 2.33 -8.63 9.16
CA PHE A 199 3.13 -7.71 8.35
C PHE A 199 4.38 -8.41 7.83
N ARG A 200 4.66 -8.23 6.54
CA ARG A 200 5.84 -8.75 5.85
C ARG A 200 6.47 -7.67 4.98
N HIS A 201 7.77 -7.47 5.11
CA HIS A 201 8.51 -6.47 4.33
C HIS A 201 9.78 -7.08 3.78
N ALA A 202 9.85 -7.23 2.45
CA ALA A 202 11.08 -7.53 1.75
C ALA A 202 11.87 -6.22 1.58
N VAL A 203 13.12 -6.19 2.02
CA VAL A 203 13.95 -4.98 2.08
C VAL A 203 15.20 -5.15 1.24
N ALA A 204 15.53 -4.17 0.40
CA ALA A 204 16.78 -4.14 -0.35
C ALA A 204 17.94 -3.74 0.57
N ILE A 205 18.97 -4.58 0.68
CA ILE A 205 20.13 -4.29 1.56
C ILE A 205 21.23 -3.49 0.85
N ASP A 206 21.25 -3.46 -0.48
CA ASP A 206 22.28 -2.79 -1.27
C ASP A 206 21.82 -1.44 -1.85
N GLU A 207 20.58 -1.01 -1.59
CA GLU A 207 20.06 0.29 -2.04
C GLU A 207 20.71 1.46 -1.27
N ARG A 208 21.36 2.38 -2.00
CA ARG A 208 22.16 3.48 -1.43
C ARG A 208 21.68 4.87 -1.85
N ARG A 209 20.70 4.97 -2.75
CA ARG A 209 20.19 6.26 -3.24
C ARG A 209 19.45 6.97 -2.11
N ARG A 210 19.83 8.22 -1.83
CA ARG A 210 19.25 9.04 -0.75
C ARG A 210 17.73 9.21 -0.86
N MET A 211 17.20 9.22 -2.08
CA MET A 211 15.76 9.38 -2.34
C MET A 211 14.97 8.07 -2.16
N PHE A 212 15.64 6.93 -1.98
CA PHE A 212 15.05 5.60 -1.77
C PHE A 212 15.25 5.15 -0.32
N ARG A 213 15.24 6.10 0.64
CA ARG A 213 15.34 5.75 2.05
C ARG A 213 14.18 4.86 2.47
N LEU A 214 14.54 3.70 3.00
CA LEU A 214 13.62 2.70 3.50
C LEU A 214 12.72 3.25 4.62
N ASN A 215 11.42 3.08 4.45
CA ASN A 215 10.41 3.38 5.45
C ASN A 215 10.17 2.15 6.35
N LYS A 216 11.06 1.96 7.33
CA LYS A 216 11.03 0.81 8.26
C LYS A 216 9.74 0.74 9.07
N TRP A 217 9.25 -0.48 9.27
CA TRP A 217 8.21 -0.77 10.26
C TRP A 217 8.79 -0.67 11.68
N GLU A 218 8.03 -0.19 12.64
CA GLU A 218 8.47 -0.14 14.04
C GLU A 218 8.36 -1.55 14.66
N PRO A 219 9.35 -2.02 15.43
CA PRO A 219 9.32 -3.36 16.03
C PRO A 219 8.32 -3.44 17.20
N ASP A 220 8.06 -4.67 17.66
CA ASP A 220 7.36 -4.99 18.91
C ASP A 220 5.96 -4.38 19.07
N GLN A 221 5.21 -4.31 17.97
CA GLN A 221 3.85 -3.78 17.96
C GLN A 221 2.81 -4.81 18.45
N ILE A 222 1.69 -4.27 18.94
CA ILE A 222 0.53 -5.04 19.41
C ILE A 222 -0.58 -5.01 18.36
N TYR A 223 -1.17 -6.17 18.09
CA TYR A 223 -2.37 -6.29 17.26
C TYR A 223 -3.61 -6.01 18.11
N GLU A 224 -4.42 -5.04 17.71
CA GLU A 224 -5.63 -4.61 18.39
C GLU A 224 -6.85 -4.79 17.47
N PRO A 225 -7.55 -5.93 17.55
CA PRO A 225 -8.67 -6.22 16.66
C PRO A 225 -9.92 -5.39 16.96
N LEU A 226 -10.06 -4.91 18.20
CA LEU A 226 -11.17 -4.11 18.67
C LEU A 226 -10.64 -2.81 19.26
N PRO A 227 -10.92 -1.65 18.65
CA PRO A 227 -10.49 -0.36 19.18
C PRO A 227 -11.14 -0.11 20.53
N PHE A 228 -10.37 0.46 21.46
CA PHE A 228 -10.84 0.81 22.80
C PHE A 228 -11.28 -0.38 23.64
N ALA A 229 -10.81 -1.60 23.32
CA ALA A 229 -11.03 -2.76 24.16
C ALA A 229 -10.46 -2.50 25.57
N ASN A 230 -11.22 -2.88 26.60
CA ASN A 230 -10.79 -2.80 28.00
C ASN A 230 -10.97 -4.18 28.66
N PRO A 231 -9.89 -4.90 29.01
CA PRO A 231 -8.49 -4.50 28.89
C PRO A 231 -8.01 -4.45 27.42
N PRO A 232 -6.94 -3.68 27.12
CA PRO A 232 -6.35 -3.64 25.79
C PRO A 232 -5.81 -5.02 25.38
N SER A 233 -5.76 -5.25 24.07
CA SER A 233 -5.17 -6.46 23.50
C SER A 233 -3.72 -6.65 23.97
N LYS A 234 -3.34 -7.90 24.21
CA LYS A 234 -1.95 -8.31 24.49
C LYS A 234 -1.38 -9.20 23.39
N ILE A 235 -2.02 -9.22 22.23
CA ILE A 235 -1.62 -10.07 21.10
C ILE A 235 -0.47 -9.36 20.37
N ALA A 236 0.69 -9.98 20.30
CA ALA A 236 1.80 -9.46 19.48
C ALA A 236 1.41 -9.48 18.00
N GLN A 237 1.83 -8.45 17.24
CA GLN A 237 1.76 -8.51 15.78
C GLN A 237 2.73 -9.57 15.25
N ASP A 238 2.31 -10.27 14.21
CA ASP A 238 3.20 -11.14 13.44
C ASP A 238 3.95 -10.29 12.40
N VAL A 239 5.19 -9.90 12.70
CA VAL A 239 5.99 -8.95 11.91
C VAL A 239 7.29 -9.59 11.48
N VAL A 240 7.58 -9.57 10.17
CA VAL A 240 8.89 -9.94 9.63
C VAL A 240 9.36 -8.90 8.61
N GLU A 241 10.51 -8.29 8.87
CA GLU A 241 11.26 -7.52 7.86
C GLU A 241 12.47 -8.37 7.43
N MET A 242 12.49 -8.81 6.18
CA MET A 242 13.50 -9.71 5.62
C MET A 242 14.39 -8.95 4.63
N GLY A 243 15.71 -9.02 4.84
CA GLY A 243 16.70 -8.42 3.93
C GLY A 243 17.00 -9.33 2.74
N PHE A 244 16.97 -8.76 1.54
CA PHE A 244 17.34 -9.42 0.29
C PHE A 244 18.48 -8.67 -0.39
N ALA A 245 19.39 -9.44 -1.01
CA ALA A 245 20.50 -8.89 -1.79
C ALA A 245 19.98 -8.13 -3.02
N GLY A 246 20.70 -7.08 -3.40
CA GLY A 246 20.37 -6.21 -4.52
C GLY A 246 19.75 -4.88 -4.11
N VAL A 247 19.47 -4.06 -5.12
CA VAL A 247 18.90 -2.72 -4.99
C VAL A 247 17.37 -2.74 -5.11
N HIS A 248 16.72 -1.57 -5.09
CA HIS A 248 15.26 -1.43 -5.04
C HIS A 248 14.47 -2.36 -6.00
N SER A 249 14.85 -2.39 -7.27
CA SER A 249 14.17 -3.20 -8.30
C SER A 249 14.61 -4.67 -8.31
N ASP A 250 15.75 -5.01 -7.69
CA ASP A 250 16.11 -6.40 -7.41
C ASP A 250 15.21 -7.02 -6.33
N VAL A 251 14.50 -6.20 -5.54
CA VAL A 251 13.53 -6.67 -4.55
C VAL A 251 12.10 -6.56 -5.02
N GLY A 252 11.75 -5.46 -5.70
CA GLY A 252 10.39 -5.22 -6.17
C GLY A 252 10.07 -5.65 -7.59
N GLY A 253 11.08 -6.04 -8.38
CA GLY A 253 10.94 -6.28 -9.80
C GLY A 253 10.93 -5.00 -10.65
N GLY A 254 10.66 -5.17 -11.95
CA GLY A 254 10.69 -4.09 -12.95
C GLY A 254 11.97 -4.01 -13.78
N TYR A 255 12.89 -4.97 -13.65
CA TYR A 255 13.96 -5.20 -14.63
C TYR A 255 13.53 -6.21 -15.70
N PRO A 256 14.16 -6.17 -16.91
CA PRO A 256 13.97 -7.18 -17.94
C PRO A 256 14.13 -8.60 -17.42
N GLU A 257 13.38 -9.54 -17.98
CA GLU A 257 13.34 -10.92 -17.46
C GLU A 257 14.74 -11.55 -17.35
N GLU A 258 15.63 -11.30 -18.32
CA GLU A 258 17.03 -11.75 -18.35
C GLU A 258 17.87 -11.24 -17.16
N GLU A 259 17.51 -10.08 -16.61
CA GLU A 259 18.19 -9.43 -15.49
C GLU A 259 17.41 -9.57 -14.16
N SER A 260 16.17 -10.07 -14.22
CA SER A 260 15.23 -10.06 -13.09
C SER A 260 15.45 -11.15 -12.04
N GLY A 261 16.52 -11.94 -12.14
CA GLY A 261 16.75 -13.15 -11.34
C GLY A 261 16.66 -12.93 -9.84
N LEU A 262 17.26 -11.85 -9.32
CA LEU A 262 17.24 -11.53 -7.89
C LEU A 262 15.82 -11.25 -7.37
N SER A 263 14.95 -10.63 -8.17
CA SER A 263 13.59 -10.28 -7.77
C SER A 263 12.66 -11.46 -7.53
N LYS A 264 13.05 -12.65 -8.00
CA LYS A 264 12.26 -13.88 -7.86
C LYS A 264 12.28 -14.42 -6.42
N PHE A 265 13.37 -14.22 -5.67
CA PHE A 265 13.48 -14.66 -4.28
C PHE A 265 12.53 -13.89 -3.33
N PRO A 266 12.52 -12.54 -3.30
CA PRO A 266 11.56 -11.80 -2.47
C PRO A 266 10.12 -11.92 -2.97
N LEU A 267 9.91 -12.21 -4.26
CA LEU A 267 8.59 -12.56 -4.79
C LEU A 267 8.09 -13.87 -4.17
N ALA A 268 8.87 -14.94 -4.29
CA ALA A 268 8.51 -16.27 -3.77
C ALA A 268 8.27 -16.22 -2.26
N TRP A 269 9.20 -15.63 -1.51
CA TRP A 269 9.07 -15.50 -0.06
C TRP A 269 7.77 -14.79 0.35
N LEU A 270 7.46 -13.64 -0.24
CA LEU A 270 6.27 -12.89 0.18
C LEU A 270 4.97 -13.61 -0.22
N ILE A 271 4.96 -14.32 -1.34
CA ILE A 271 3.83 -15.14 -1.78
C ILE A 271 3.63 -16.32 -0.83
N GLU A 272 4.68 -17.04 -0.47
CA GLU A 272 4.63 -18.17 0.46
C GLU A 272 4.08 -17.73 1.82
N GLU A 273 4.57 -16.61 2.36
CA GLU A 273 4.04 -16.03 3.61
C GLU A 273 2.55 -15.68 3.49
N ALA A 274 2.13 -15.11 2.36
CA ALA A 274 0.72 -14.75 2.13
C ALA A 274 -0.18 -15.98 1.95
N ILE A 275 0.28 -17.02 1.24
CA ILE A 275 -0.43 -18.30 1.08
C ILE A 275 -0.59 -18.97 2.45
N GLY A 276 0.45 -18.95 3.29
CA GLY A 276 0.37 -19.43 4.67
C GLY A 276 -0.70 -18.71 5.51
N GLN A 277 -1.07 -17.48 5.12
CA GLN A 277 -2.14 -16.68 5.73
C GLN A 277 -3.48 -16.81 5.00
N GLY A 278 -3.55 -17.63 3.94
CA GLY A 278 -4.76 -17.99 3.21
C GLY A 278 -5.04 -17.15 1.95
N LEU A 279 -4.03 -16.51 1.36
CA LEU A 279 -4.11 -15.98 0.00
C LEU A 279 -4.26 -17.13 -1.00
N LEU A 280 -5.12 -16.97 -2.01
CA LEU A 280 -5.36 -17.96 -3.05
C LEU A 280 -4.58 -17.60 -4.33
N THR A 281 -3.75 -18.50 -4.82
CA THR A 281 -2.99 -18.33 -6.07
C THR A 281 -3.22 -19.52 -6.99
N ASP A 282 -3.23 -19.27 -8.29
CA ASP A 282 -3.29 -20.28 -9.33
C ASP A 282 -1.85 -20.65 -9.73
N THR A 283 -1.47 -21.91 -9.47
CA THR A 283 -0.13 -22.42 -9.76
C THR A 283 0.08 -22.74 -11.25
N VAL A 284 -1.00 -22.76 -12.05
CA VAL A 284 -0.96 -23.19 -13.46
C VAL A 284 -0.20 -22.21 -14.35
N MET A 285 0.04 -20.98 -13.91
CA MET A 285 0.82 -19.98 -14.68
C MET A 285 2.35 -20.23 -14.70
N TYR A 286 2.82 -21.27 -14.00
CA TYR A 286 4.23 -21.69 -13.98
C TYR A 286 4.52 -22.98 -14.78
N GLU A 287 3.49 -23.64 -15.33
CA GLU A 287 3.61 -24.76 -16.29
C GLU A 287 3.52 -24.26 -17.73
#